data_AF-A0A7S2E5Z1-F1
#
_entry.id   AF-A0A7S2E5Z1-F1
#
_cell.length_a   1.000
_cell.length_b   1.000
_cell.length_c   1.000
_cell.angle_alpha   90.00
_cell.angle_beta   90.00
_cell.angle_gamma   90.00
#
_symmetry.space_group_name_H-M   'P 1'
#
loop_
_entity.id
_entity.type
_entity.pdbx_description
1 polymer ?
#
loop_
_entity_poly.entity_id
_entity_poly.type
_entity_poly.pdbx_seq_one_letter_code
_entity_poly.pdbx_strand_id
1 'polypeptide(L)'
;AEKSKNRPREFQSETTPAEPTVSALYPDKHSPTLAVVDFALSDEEAATFQDLRDCVTHNHPRQFVRRSFAGPYDDFEQEGGNDATFVGGFMQLFAPGVAAKLCETARVAWKKSEWFKIEDGEIPFQFDPCKLGMRTTEYLSYDPSGWSALGGHTDIDTMYTILLLLSDPSEYKGGEFFMKPSDWGG
;
A
#
# COMPACT_ATOMS: atom_id res chain seq x y z
N ALA A 1 44.95 -33.92 19.67
CA ALA A 1 44.19 -33.65 18.44
C ALA A 1 42.75 -34.07 18.68
N GLU A 2 41.93 -33.16 19.21
CA GLU A 2 40.52 -33.40 19.49
C GLU A 2 39.69 -33.20 18.21
N LYS A 3 38.88 -34.21 17.88
CA LYS A 3 37.93 -34.16 16.76
C LYS A 3 36.72 -33.32 17.17
N SER A 4 36.64 -32.11 16.64
CA SER A 4 35.44 -31.26 16.69
C SER A 4 34.25 -31.99 16.07
N LYS A 5 33.21 -32.22 16.87
CA LYS A 5 31.93 -32.78 16.43
C LYS A 5 31.10 -31.65 15.82
N ASN A 6 30.96 -31.64 14.50
CA ASN A 6 29.95 -30.85 13.81
C ASN A 6 28.56 -31.33 14.24
N ARG A 7 27.87 -30.52 15.05
CA ARG A 7 26.43 -30.64 15.28
C ARG A 7 25.71 -30.03 14.07
N PRO A 8 24.72 -30.72 13.46
CA PRO A 8 23.84 -30.08 12.49
C PRO A 8 23.11 -28.94 13.18
N ARG A 9 23.04 -27.76 12.55
CA ARG A 9 22.10 -26.72 12.94
C ARG A 9 20.70 -27.28 12.73
N GLU A 10 19.96 -27.45 13.82
CA GLU A 10 18.51 -27.63 13.75
C GLU A 10 17.94 -26.38 13.07
N PHE A 11 17.38 -26.57 11.88
CA PHE A 11 16.53 -25.58 11.22
C PHE A 11 15.33 -25.38 12.15
N GLN A 12 15.25 -24.20 12.76
CA GLN A 12 14.09 -23.83 13.56
C GLN A 12 12.89 -23.72 12.62
N SER A 13 11.89 -24.56 12.90
CA SER A 13 10.49 -24.49 12.49
C SER A 13 10.13 -23.30 11.60
N GLU A 14 9.94 -23.56 10.31
CA GLU A 14 9.26 -22.66 9.37
C GLU A 14 7.87 -22.35 9.94
N THR A 15 7.71 -21.17 10.54
CA THR A 15 6.38 -20.61 10.79
C THR A 15 5.76 -20.35 9.42
N THR A 16 4.65 -21.02 9.11
CA THR A 16 3.86 -20.72 7.91
C THR A 16 3.65 -19.21 7.82
N PRO A 17 3.93 -18.57 6.67
CA PRO A 17 3.72 -17.15 6.52
C PRO A 17 2.29 -16.78 6.92
N ALA A 18 2.13 -15.74 7.73
CA ALA A 18 0.81 -15.27 8.11
C ALA A 18 0.03 -14.82 6.86
N GLU A 19 -1.25 -15.18 6.78
CA GLU A 19 -2.12 -14.78 5.67
C GLU A 19 -2.73 -13.39 5.91
N PRO A 20 -2.98 -12.60 4.85
CA PRO A 20 -3.60 -11.28 4.96
C PRO A 20 -4.94 -11.39 5.68
N THR A 21 -5.14 -10.57 6.70
CA THR A 21 -6.33 -10.62 7.55
C THR A 21 -6.84 -9.23 7.84
N VAL A 22 -8.15 -8.98 7.66
CA VAL A 22 -8.75 -7.69 8.01
C VAL A 22 -8.88 -7.57 9.53
N SER A 23 -8.15 -6.62 10.13
CA SER A 23 -8.15 -6.35 11.57
C SER A 23 -9.16 -5.26 11.96
N ALA A 24 -9.44 -4.32 11.06
CA ALA A 24 -10.47 -3.31 11.26
C ALA A 24 -11.21 -2.96 9.96
N LEU A 25 -12.46 -2.56 10.09
CA LEU A 25 -13.28 -2.04 9.01
C LEU A 25 -13.99 -0.77 9.50
N TYR A 26 -13.87 0.30 8.72
CA TYR A 26 -14.51 1.58 8.96
C TYR A 26 -15.46 1.87 7.79
N PRO A 27 -16.67 1.30 7.80
CA PRO A 27 -17.68 1.60 6.79
C PRO A 27 -18.26 2.98 7.03
N ASP A 28 -18.56 3.68 5.95
CA ASP A 28 -19.31 4.93 5.96
C ASP A 28 -20.32 4.88 4.81
N LYS A 29 -21.57 5.26 5.09
CA LYS A 29 -22.65 5.26 4.09
C LYS A 29 -22.48 6.33 3.02
N HIS A 30 -21.66 7.34 3.30
CA HIS A 30 -21.43 8.48 2.41
C HIS A 30 -19.94 8.68 2.14
N SER A 31 -19.08 7.70 2.43
CA SER A 31 -17.64 7.78 2.18
C SER A 31 -17.06 6.44 1.76
N PRO A 32 -15.87 6.44 1.12
CA PRO A 32 -15.12 5.21 0.87
C PRO A 32 -14.94 4.41 2.17
N THR A 33 -15.15 3.09 2.09
CA THR A 33 -14.90 2.19 3.22
C THR A 33 -13.40 1.92 3.38
N LEU A 34 -12.86 2.11 4.58
CA LEU A 34 -11.48 1.74 4.91
C LEU A 34 -11.43 0.36 5.54
N ALA A 35 -10.62 -0.54 4.98
CA ALA A 35 -10.26 -1.82 5.59
C ALA A 35 -8.78 -1.79 5.99
N VAL A 36 -8.49 -2.09 7.24
CA VAL A 36 -7.13 -2.29 7.74
C VAL A 36 -6.81 -3.76 7.64
N VAL A 37 -5.73 -4.10 6.93
CA VAL A 37 -5.32 -5.47 6.66
C VAL A 37 -3.95 -5.71 7.27
N ASP A 38 -3.89 -6.61 8.24
CA ASP A 38 -2.65 -7.09 8.84
C ASP A 38 -2.04 -8.17 7.95
N PHE A 39 -0.71 -8.31 8.00
CA PHE A 39 0.04 -9.33 7.23
C PHE A 39 -0.20 -9.23 5.72
N ALA A 40 -0.38 -7.99 5.22
CA ALA A 40 -0.57 -7.72 3.80
C ALA A 40 0.61 -8.19 2.94
N LEU A 41 1.83 -8.09 3.48
CA LEU A 41 3.07 -8.67 2.98
C LEU A 41 3.83 -9.29 4.15
N SER A 42 4.64 -10.31 3.86
CA SER A 42 5.69 -10.78 4.76
C SER A 42 6.90 -9.84 4.76
N ASP A 43 7.79 -9.98 5.75
CA ASP A 43 9.02 -9.19 5.84
C ASP A 43 9.91 -9.37 4.60
N GLU A 44 9.97 -10.58 4.05
CA GLU A 44 10.74 -10.90 2.84
C GLU A 44 10.14 -10.23 1.59
N GLU A 45 8.80 -10.20 1.48
CA GLU A 45 8.09 -9.54 0.39
C GLU A 45 8.22 -8.00 0.49
N ALA A 46 8.14 -7.45 1.70
CA ALA A 46 8.36 -6.02 1.96
C ALA A 46 9.81 -5.61 1.62
N ALA A 47 10.80 -6.40 2.06
CA ALA A 47 12.20 -6.17 1.72
C ALA A 47 12.44 -6.25 0.20
N THR A 48 11.82 -7.23 -0.48
CA THR A 48 11.89 -7.34 -1.95
C THR A 48 11.36 -6.08 -2.64
N PHE A 49 10.26 -5.50 -2.14
CA PHE A 49 9.70 -4.27 -2.67
C PHE A 49 10.61 -3.05 -2.43
N GLN A 50 11.25 -2.97 -1.26
CA GLN A 50 12.23 -1.93 -0.93
C GLN A 50 13.50 -2.03 -1.80
N ASP A 51 14.06 -3.22 -1.95
CA ASP A 51 15.22 -3.49 -2.82
C ASP A 51 14.93 -3.11 -4.28
N LEU A 52 13.71 -3.43 -4.74
CA LEU A 52 13.27 -3.04 -6.07
C LEU A 52 13.22 -1.52 -6.23
N ARG A 53 12.69 -0.81 -5.23
CA ARG A 53 12.70 0.67 -5.23
C ARG A 53 14.13 1.19 -5.30
N ASP A 54 15.06 0.70 -4.49
CA ASP A 54 16.45 1.16 -4.49
C ASP A 54 17.11 0.94 -5.86
N CYS A 55 16.87 -0.24 -6.46
CA CYS A 55 17.36 -0.57 -7.79
C CYS A 55 16.79 0.36 -8.87
N VAL A 56 15.47 0.62 -8.85
CA VAL A 56 14.80 1.51 -9.80
C VAL A 56 15.28 2.95 -9.63
N THR A 57 15.38 3.46 -8.40
CA THR A 57 15.87 4.81 -8.13
C THR A 57 17.32 4.99 -8.62
N HIS A 58 18.18 3.99 -8.43
CA HIS A 58 19.58 4.04 -8.86
C HIS A 58 19.74 3.94 -10.39
N ASN A 59 19.10 2.96 -11.02
CA ASN A 59 19.33 2.62 -12.44
C ASN A 59 18.39 3.33 -13.40
N HIS A 60 17.20 3.74 -12.92
CA HIS A 60 16.16 4.38 -13.71
C HIS A 60 15.65 5.66 -13.02
N PRO A 61 16.52 6.68 -12.82
CA PRO A 61 16.16 7.89 -12.06
C PRO A 61 14.99 8.68 -12.67
N ARG A 62 14.64 8.45 -13.94
CA ARG A 62 13.43 9.01 -14.57
C ARG A 62 12.11 8.49 -13.98
N GLN A 63 12.16 7.39 -13.24
CA GLN A 63 11.02 6.84 -12.51
C GLN A 63 10.83 7.50 -11.15
N PHE A 64 11.74 8.39 -10.73
CA PHE A 64 11.57 9.20 -9.54
C PHE A 64 10.96 10.55 -9.92
N VAL A 65 9.93 10.96 -9.19
CA VAL A 65 9.28 12.27 -9.35
C VAL A 65 8.98 12.85 -7.97
N ARG A 66 9.38 14.11 -7.78
CA ARG A 66 8.94 14.95 -6.67
C ARG A 66 7.70 15.72 -7.11
N ARG A 67 6.52 15.37 -6.59
CA ARG A 67 5.23 15.97 -6.97
C ARG A 67 4.71 16.87 -5.86
N SER A 68 4.30 18.08 -6.21
CA SER A 68 3.52 18.96 -5.33
C SER A 68 2.03 18.76 -5.60
N PHE A 69 1.24 18.76 -4.54
CA PHE A 69 -0.22 18.75 -4.56
C PHE A 69 -0.76 20.11 -4.08
N ALA A 70 -0.16 21.20 -4.55
CA ALA A 70 -0.73 22.54 -4.42
C ALA A 70 -2.01 22.63 -5.28
N GLY A 71 -3.14 22.28 -4.69
CA GLY A 71 -4.44 22.35 -5.37
C GLY A 71 -4.96 23.79 -5.42
N PRO A 72 -5.62 24.22 -6.53
CA PRO A 72 -6.40 25.47 -6.60
C PRO A 72 -7.76 25.38 -5.89
N TYR A 73 -8.03 24.28 -5.19
CA TYR A 73 -9.26 24.04 -4.45
C TYR A 73 -8.97 24.30 -2.97
N ASP A 74 -9.27 25.52 -2.53
CA ASP A 74 -9.00 26.17 -1.24
C ASP A 74 -9.54 25.44 0.02
N ASP A 75 -10.07 24.22 -0.09
CA ASP A 75 -10.76 23.54 1.03
C ASP A 75 -9.87 22.56 1.82
N PHE A 76 -8.62 22.35 1.39
CA PHE A 76 -7.62 21.60 2.14
C PHE A 76 -6.50 22.55 2.57
N GLU A 77 -6.57 23.08 3.79
CA GLU A 77 -5.61 24.03 4.38
C GLU A 77 -4.14 23.56 4.47
N GLN A 78 -3.79 22.39 3.92
CA GLN A 78 -2.45 21.82 3.98
C GLN A 78 -1.87 21.62 2.58
N GLU A 79 -0.97 22.54 2.19
CA GLU A 79 -0.02 22.31 1.12
C GLU A 79 0.79 21.04 1.41
N GLY A 80 0.98 20.17 0.40
CA GLY A 80 1.74 18.95 0.56
C GLY A 80 2.22 18.37 -0.76
N GLY A 81 2.89 17.23 -0.68
CA GLY A 81 3.48 16.58 -1.84
C GLY A 81 3.90 15.14 -1.55
N ASN A 82 4.43 14.47 -2.56
CA ASN A 82 5.12 13.21 -2.36
C ASN A 82 6.38 13.08 -3.22
N ASP A 83 7.35 12.38 -2.66
CA ASP A 83 8.50 11.85 -3.39
C ASP A 83 8.16 10.43 -3.80
N ALA A 84 7.87 10.23 -5.08
CA ALA A 84 7.35 8.99 -5.63
C ALA A 84 8.39 8.32 -6.53
N THR A 85 8.61 7.02 -6.31
CA THR A 85 9.31 6.16 -7.27
C THR A 85 8.30 5.21 -7.91
N PHE A 86 8.09 5.31 -9.22
CA PHE A 86 7.18 4.44 -9.96
C PHE A 86 7.81 3.06 -10.16
N VAL A 87 7.24 2.05 -9.49
CA VAL A 87 7.77 0.67 -9.47
C VAL A 87 6.81 -0.35 -10.09
N GLY A 88 5.59 0.02 -10.47
CA GLY A 88 4.55 -0.93 -10.88
C GLY A 88 4.93 -1.89 -12.01
N GLY A 89 5.57 -1.40 -13.08
CA GLY A 89 6.04 -2.28 -14.16
C GLY A 89 7.17 -3.21 -13.72
N PHE A 90 8.11 -2.69 -12.93
CA PHE A 90 9.24 -3.46 -12.40
C PHE A 90 8.78 -4.52 -11.40
N MET A 91 7.82 -4.19 -10.53
CA MET A 91 7.29 -5.11 -9.52
C MET A 91 6.59 -6.28 -10.18
N GLN A 92 5.76 -6.02 -11.21
CA GLN A 92 5.08 -7.08 -11.94
C GLN A 92 6.04 -8.02 -12.68
N LEU A 93 7.20 -7.54 -13.10
CA LEU A 93 8.19 -8.35 -13.81
C LEU A 93 9.15 -9.09 -12.88
N PHE A 94 9.66 -8.41 -11.84
CA PHE A 94 10.76 -8.89 -11.01
C PHE A 94 10.30 -9.41 -9.64
N ALA A 95 9.12 -9.02 -9.18
CA ALA A 95 8.53 -9.47 -7.93
C ALA A 95 7.05 -9.93 -8.12
N PRO A 96 6.77 -10.87 -9.04
CA PRO A 96 5.40 -11.30 -9.34
C PRO A 96 4.68 -11.92 -8.14
N GLY A 97 5.42 -12.48 -7.17
CA GLY A 97 4.86 -12.95 -5.90
C GLY A 97 4.26 -11.83 -5.07
N VAL A 98 4.98 -10.70 -4.91
CA VAL A 98 4.48 -9.49 -4.24
C VAL A 98 3.22 -8.97 -4.92
N ALA A 99 3.25 -8.86 -6.26
CA ALA A 99 2.09 -8.47 -7.05
C ALA A 99 0.86 -9.37 -6.78
N ALA A 100 1.03 -10.69 -6.78
CA ALA A 100 -0.04 -11.64 -6.49
C ALA A 100 -0.56 -11.45 -5.06
N LYS A 101 0.34 -11.26 -4.09
CA LYS A 101 0.01 -11.03 -2.68
C LYS A 101 -0.82 -9.76 -2.47
N LEU A 102 -0.50 -8.67 -3.17
CA LEU A 102 -1.30 -7.43 -3.12
C LEU A 102 -2.71 -7.65 -3.66
N CYS A 103 -2.86 -8.43 -4.73
CA CYS A 103 -4.18 -8.78 -5.24
C CYS A 103 -4.96 -9.65 -4.22
N GLU A 104 -4.32 -10.59 -3.53
CA GLU A 104 -4.93 -11.38 -2.45
C GLU A 104 -5.37 -10.53 -1.27
N THR A 105 -4.51 -9.60 -0.82
CA THR A 105 -4.81 -8.61 0.22
C THR A 105 -6.05 -7.80 -0.13
N ALA A 106 -6.13 -7.27 -1.36
CA ALA A 106 -7.30 -6.55 -1.85
C ALA A 106 -8.56 -7.43 -1.86
N ARG A 107 -8.44 -8.70 -2.28
CA ARG A 107 -9.56 -9.64 -2.29
C ARG A 107 -10.06 -9.97 -0.88
N VAL A 108 -9.16 -10.08 0.10
CA VAL A 108 -9.53 -10.29 1.52
C VAL A 108 -10.32 -9.10 2.03
N ALA A 109 -9.85 -7.87 1.79
CA ALA A 109 -10.58 -6.65 2.12
C ALA A 109 -11.95 -6.60 1.43
N TRP A 110 -11.99 -6.78 0.11
CA TRP A 110 -13.21 -6.77 -0.71
C TRP A 110 -14.29 -7.75 -0.24
N LYS A 111 -13.88 -8.99 0.12
CA LYS A 111 -14.80 -9.99 0.65
C LYS A 111 -15.34 -9.59 2.02
N LYS A 112 -14.47 -9.07 2.90
CA LYS A 112 -14.82 -8.74 4.28
C LYS A 112 -15.69 -7.49 4.37
N SER A 113 -15.42 -6.49 3.53
CA SER A 113 -16.18 -5.25 3.46
C SER A 113 -17.49 -5.38 2.70
N GLU A 114 -17.67 -6.49 1.99
CA GLU A 114 -18.85 -6.77 1.19
C GLU A 114 -19.13 -5.70 0.11
N TRP A 115 -18.08 -5.07 -0.44
CA TRP A 115 -18.17 -4.03 -1.50
C TRP A 115 -18.94 -4.48 -2.76
N PHE A 116 -19.16 -5.79 -2.92
CA PHE A 116 -19.93 -6.38 -4.00
C PHE A 116 -21.45 -6.38 -3.76
N LYS A 117 -21.93 -6.08 -2.55
CA LYS A 117 -23.36 -6.03 -2.25
C LYS A 117 -23.97 -4.74 -2.76
N ILE A 118 -25.21 -4.84 -3.25
CA ILE A 118 -26.02 -3.70 -3.65
C ILE A 118 -26.60 -3.09 -2.36
N GLU A 119 -26.23 -1.85 -2.06
CA GLU A 119 -27.00 -0.98 -1.17
C GLU A 119 -27.82 -0.01 -2.02
N ASP A 120 -28.99 0.40 -1.50
CA ASP A 120 -30.08 1.04 -2.23
C ASP A 120 -29.64 2.06 -3.30
N GLY A 121 -29.71 1.67 -4.58
CA GLY A 121 -29.50 2.56 -5.73
C GLY A 121 -28.06 2.70 -6.22
N GLU A 122 -27.09 2.06 -5.56
CA GLU A 122 -25.68 2.11 -5.98
C GLU A 122 -25.29 0.92 -6.88
N ILE A 123 -24.38 1.17 -7.83
CA ILE A 123 -23.76 0.11 -8.62
C ILE A 123 -22.65 -0.49 -7.76
N PRO A 124 -22.74 -1.79 -7.36
CA PRO A 124 -21.72 -2.36 -6.48
C PRO A 124 -20.38 -2.42 -7.18
N PHE A 125 -19.33 -2.47 -6.39
CA PHE A 125 -18.02 -2.88 -6.88
C PHE A 125 -18.02 -4.42 -7.06
N GLN A 126 -18.56 -4.86 -8.18
CA GLN A 126 -18.79 -6.27 -8.51
C GLN A 126 -17.52 -7.02 -8.97
N PHE A 127 -16.43 -6.30 -9.23
CA PHE A 127 -15.23 -6.88 -9.81
C PHE A 127 -14.31 -7.43 -8.73
N ASP A 128 -13.98 -8.73 -8.84
CA ASP A 128 -12.89 -9.33 -8.06
C ASP A 128 -11.60 -8.50 -8.28
N PRO A 129 -10.99 -7.94 -7.23
CA PRO A 129 -9.81 -7.08 -7.33
C PRO A 129 -8.68 -7.67 -8.18
N CYS A 130 -8.48 -9.00 -8.13
CA CYS A 130 -7.45 -9.70 -8.90
C CYS A 130 -7.70 -9.71 -10.42
N LYS A 131 -8.88 -9.32 -10.89
CA LYS A 131 -9.22 -9.26 -12.33
C LYS A 131 -9.03 -7.88 -12.94
N LEU A 132 -8.81 -6.85 -12.13
CA LEU A 132 -8.70 -5.46 -12.59
C LEU A 132 -7.28 -5.10 -13.02
N GLY A 133 -6.29 -5.88 -12.58
CA GLY A 133 -4.87 -5.56 -12.75
C GLY A 133 -4.44 -4.40 -11.86
N MET A 134 -3.13 -4.10 -11.88
CA MET A 134 -2.56 -2.96 -11.16
C MET A 134 -2.26 -1.83 -12.15
N ARG A 135 -2.93 -0.70 -11.97
CA ARG A 135 -2.71 0.50 -12.81
C ARG A 135 -1.38 1.17 -12.46
N THR A 136 -1.23 1.54 -11.20
CA THR A 136 -0.10 2.33 -10.69
C THR A 136 0.40 1.70 -9.39
N THR A 137 1.72 1.66 -9.23
CA THR A 137 2.36 1.29 -7.96
C THR A 137 3.53 2.22 -7.74
N GLU A 138 3.51 2.91 -6.62
CA GLU A 138 4.47 3.93 -6.25
C GLU A 138 5.06 3.60 -4.87
N TYR A 139 6.37 3.70 -4.74
CA TYR A 139 7.00 3.82 -3.43
C TYR A 139 7.02 5.29 -3.06
N LEU A 140 6.36 5.64 -1.94
CA LEU A 140 6.30 7.01 -1.43
C LEU A 140 7.23 7.14 -0.23
N SER A 141 8.06 8.18 -0.23
CA SER A 141 8.87 8.54 0.93
C SER A 141 8.46 9.91 1.47
N TYR A 142 8.24 9.98 2.77
CA TYR A 142 8.02 11.24 3.49
C TYR A 142 9.20 11.48 4.42
N ASP A 143 10.02 12.47 4.08
CA ASP A 143 11.25 12.80 4.80
C ASP A 143 11.37 14.32 4.94
N PRO A 144 11.94 14.85 6.05
CA PRO A 144 12.12 16.29 6.24
C PRO A 144 12.95 17.01 5.14
N SER A 145 13.78 16.28 4.39
CA SER A 145 14.56 16.79 3.24
C SER A 145 13.78 16.81 1.93
N GLY A 146 12.59 16.20 1.90
CA GLY A 146 11.65 16.18 0.77
C GLY A 146 10.28 16.71 1.19
N TRP A 147 9.23 16.05 0.73
CA TRP A 147 7.88 16.30 1.24
C TRP A 147 7.67 15.54 2.54
N SER A 148 7.23 16.25 3.59
CA SER A 148 6.95 15.63 4.91
C SER A 148 5.51 15.16 5.06
N ALA A 149 4.60 15.59 4.17
CA ALA A 149 3.19 15.24 4.20
C ALA A 149 2.58 15.31 2.80
N LEU A 150 1.58 14.46 2.55
CA LEU A 150 0.74 14.52 1.36
C LEU A 150 -0.43 15.47 1.61
N GLY A 151 -0.66 16.37 0.66
CA GLY A 151 -1.82 17.27 0.71
C GLY A 151 -3.13 16.51 0.49
N GLY A 152 -4.26 17.15 0.81
CA GLY A 152 -5.57 16.60 0.50
C GLY A 152 -5.75 16.38 -1.00
N HIS A 153 -6.17 15.19 -1.40
CA HIS A 153 -6.42 14.83 -2.79
C HIS A 153 -7.36 13.62 -2.89
N THR A 154 -7.80 13.32 -4.11
CA THR A 154 -8.56 12.12 -4.45
C THR A 154 -7.78 11.36 -5.50
N ASP A 155 -7.64 10.04 -5.31
CA ASP A 155 -7.12 9.17 -6.36
C ASP A 155 -8.16 9.06 -7.48
N ILE A 156 -7.76 9.47 -8.68
CA ILE A 156 -8.62 9.43 -9.88
C ILE A 156 -8.24 8.24 -10.76
N ASP A 157 -9.21 7.74 -11.54
CA ASP A 157 -9.08 6.57 -12.44
C ASP A 157 -8.61 5.27 -11.75
N THR A 158 -8.98 5.07 -10.48
CA THR A 158 -8.77 3.84 -9.71
C THR A 158 -10.06 3.40 -9.05
N MET A 159 -10.32 2.10 -9.00
CA MET A 159 -11.49 1.55 -8.30
C MET A 159 -11.27 1.44 -6.78
N TYR A 160 -10.03 1.23 -6.37
CA TYR A 160 -9.58 1.18 -4.98
C TYR A 160 -8.08 1.47 -4.94
N THR A 161 -7.59 1.87 -3.77
CA THR A 161 -6.18 2.11 -3.48
C THR A 161 -5.75 1.22 -2.31
N ILE A 162 -4.55 0.64 -2.40
CA ILE A 162 -3.91 -0.05 -1.28
C ILE A 162 -2.75 0.83 -0.81
N LEU A 163 -2.78 1.24 0.45
CA LEU A 163 -1.66 1.87 1.12
C LEU A 163 -0.92 0.79 1.93
N LEU A 164 0.37 0.62 1.67
CA LEU A 164 1.23 -0.30 2.43
C LEU A 164 2.15 0.52 3.33
N LEU A 165 2.13 0.23 4.63
CA LEU A 165 3.09 0.78 5.58
C LEU A 165 4.31 -0.14 5.60
N LEU A 166 5.44 0.36 5.11
CA LEU A 166 6.71 -0.38 5.00
C LEU A 166 7.74 0.01 6.08
N SER A 167 7.31 0.81 7.06
CA SER A 167 8.10 1.24 8.20
C SER A 167 7.29 0.99 9.47
N ASP A 168 7.97 0.68 10.57
CA ASP A 168 7.28 0.48 11.84
C ASP A 168 6.79 1.85 12.35
N PRO A 169 5.50 2.00 12.74
CA PRO A 169 4.96 3.26 13.27
C PRO A 169 5.71 3.81 14.49
N SER A 170 6.46 2.98 15.22
CA SER A 170 7.30 3.41 16.33
C SER A 170 8.61 4.10 15.88
N GLU A 171 8.97 4.00 14.60
CA GLU A 171 10.19 4.58 14.02
C GLU A 171 10.00 6.03 13.53
N TYR A 172 8.77 6.52 13.47
CA TYR A 172 8.47 7.88 13.01
C TYR A 172 7.42 8.57 13.88
N LYS A 173 7.37 9.90 13.79
CA LYS A 173 6.36 10.73 14.45
C LYS A 173 5.50 11.40 13.39
N GLY A 174 4.18 11.29 13.53
CA GLY A 174 3.21 11.74 12.55
C GLY A 174 2.83 10.60 11.60
N GLY A 175 2.54 10.92 10.34
CA GLY A 175 2.22 9.92 9.30
C GLY A 175 0.81 9.34 9.42
N GLU A 176 -0.08 10.05 10.10
CA GLU A 176 -1.47 9.65 10.25
C GLU A 176 -2.23 9.74 8.91
N PHE A 177 -3.09 8.76 8.66
CA PHE A 177 -3.96 8.72 7.49
C PHE A 177 -5.37 9.16 7.86
N PHE A 178 -5.94 10.09 7.09
CA PHE A 178 -7.29 10.60 7.28
C PHE A 178 -8.09 10.47 6.00
N MET A 179 -9.27 9.86 6.09
CA MET A 179 -10.30 9.95 5.04
C MET A 179 -11.24 11.10 5.36
N LYS A 180 -11.59 11.88 4.35
CA LYS A 180 -12.62 12.91 4.44
C LYS A 180 -13.87 12.46 3.66
N PRO A 181 -15.09 12.64 4.20
CA PRO A 181 -16.32 12.30 3.50
C PRO A 181 -16.49 13.05 2.18
N SER A 182 -17.18 12.43 1.21
CA SER A 182 -17.45 13.06 -0.10
C SER A 182 -18.40 14.26 -0.03
N ASP A 183 -19.10 14.44 1.09
CA ASP A 183 -20.09 15.50 1.31
C ASP A 183 -19.47 16.86 1.68
N TRP A 184 -18.14 16.97 1.64
CA TRP A 184 -17.44 18.26 1.64
C TRP A 184 -17.57 18.91 0.26
N GLY A 185 -18.80 19.34 -0.04
CA GLY A 185 -19.11 20.23 -1.15
C GLY A 185 -18.74 21.67 -0.80
N GLY A 186 -17.84 22.24 -1.60
CA GLY A 186 -17.98 23.62 -2.06
C GLY A 186 -18.99 23.71 -3.19
#